data_AF-A0A9P1MMR8-F1
#
_entry.id   AF-A0A9P1MMR8-F1
#
_cell.length_a   1.000
_cell.length_b   1.000
_cell.length_c   1.000
_cell.angle_alpha   90.00
_cell.angle_beta   90.00
_cell.angle_gamma   90.00
#
_symmetry.space_group_name_H-M   'P 1'
#
loop_
_entity.id
_entity.type
_entity.pdbx_description
1 polymer ?
#
loop_
_entity_poly.entity_id
_entity_poly.type
_entity_poly.pdbx_seq_one_letter_code
_entity_poly.pdbx_strand_id
1 'polypeptide(L)'
;MAVFDCSFDPHPTFYIYTMYIIGMIVLPFNMFGTYCVVKKTPAHLADYKRTLLYYQLCVSISDFFIAFVFTPVLFVPFPIHYSAGITSLFSFEPIICLVGCMFCLLQSFSATLHLFHYRLMVILPPNSIFRWQRPTTFCFRVFSSVLVVSPIVIIPITYQHTDLTVYGATIRQQYQCVDHVMSHSRARVSDPSLNRLVHLYIGGMGVTLWFVSACMAFTTYWIMRRMKAISEKTHHLQQKFQLVLMIQAVFPIIVIGIPGWIMIGLYATDRFAPQWLGLLFMLSLSIHGFVGNVIMVLFNSDYYRFAKKSLSSLTKWKINDSSSNNSE
;
A
#
# COMPACT_ATOMS: atom_id res chain seq x y z
N MET A 1 -1.20 25.21 28.91
CA MET A 1 -0.54 24.30 27.97
C MET A 1 -0.58 22.92 28.61
N ALA A 2 -1.27 21.94 28.03
CA ALA A 2 -1.37 20.62 28.64
C ALA A 2 -0.04 19.88 28.44
N VAL A 3 0.59 19.48 29.55
CA VAL A 3 1.78 18.63 29.54
C VAL A 3 1.29 17.22 29.22
N PHE A 4 1.64 16.70 28.05
CA PHE A 4 1.30 15.32 27.66
C PHE A 4 2.40 14.37 28.13
N ASP A 5 2.06 13.40 28.98
CA ASP A 5 2.93 12.26 29.26
C ASP A 5 3.02 11.38 28.01
N CYS A 6 4.19 11.34 27.38
CA CYS A 6 4.39 10.54 26.17
C CYS A 6 4.94 9.16 26.52
N SER A 7 4.13 8.12 26.37
CA SER A 7 4.58 6.73 26.35
C SER A 7 5.05 6.33 24.95
N PHE A 8 6.10 6.99 24.44
CA PHE A 8 6.75 6.56 23.19
C PHE A 8 7.83 5.55 23.47
N ASP A 9 7.76 4.40 22.80
CA ASP A 9 8.88 3.50 22.66
C ASP A 9 9.75 3.99 21.49
N PRO A 10 10.95 4.54 21.74
CA PRO A 10 11.84 4.97 20.65
C PRO A 10 12.29 3.78 19.80
N HIS A 11 12.24 2.57 20.34
CA HIS A 11 12.71 1.34 19.72
C HIS A 11 11.66 0.24 19.80
N PRO A 12 10.56 0.34 19.02
CA PRO A 12 9.48 -0.62 19.04
C PRO A 12 9.93 -1.95 18.40
N THR A 13 10.70 -2.73 19.15
CA THR A 13 11.38 -3.95 18.70
C THR A 13 10.38 -4.97 18.16
N PHE A 14 9.26 -5.15 18.86
CA PHE A 14 8.18 -6.03 18.42
C PHE A 14 7.67 -5.67 17.01
N TYR A 15 7.44 -4.38 16.74
CA TYR A 15 7.01 -3.90 15.42
C TYR A 15 8.09 -4.14 14.37
N ILE A 16 9.35 -3.81 14.67
CA ILE A 16 10.47 -3.96 13.73
C ILE A 16 10.67 -5.44 13.36
N TYR A 17 10.70 -6.35 14.33
CA TYR A 17 10.80 -7.79 14.07
C TYR A 17 9.62 -8.32 13.27
N THR A 18 8.40 -7.87 13.59
CA THR A 18 7.19 -8.25 12.85
C THR A 18 7.30 -7.80 11.39
N MET A 19 7.76 -6.58 11.14
CA MET A 19 7.97 -6.05 9.79
C MET A 19 8.99 -6.86 8.98
N TYR A 20 10.11 -7.28 9.59
CA TYR A 20 11.07 -8.14 8.92
C TYR A 20 10.51 -9.52 8.58
N ILE A 21 9.79 -10.15 9.51
CA ILE A 21 9.13 -11.44 9.27
C ILE A 21 8.12 -11.31 8.12
N ILE A 22 7.32 -10.23 8.13
CA ILE A 22 6.39 -9.92 7.04
C ILE A 22 7.16 -9.77 5.73
N GLY A 23 8.21 -8.95 5.67
CA GLY A 23 9.00 -8.74 4.45
C GLY A 23 9.51 -10.05 3.83
N MET A 24 10.00 -10.96 4.66
CA MET A 24 10.51 -12.27 4.24
C MET A 24 9.41 -13.21 3.72
N ILE A 25 8.19 -13.13 4.27
CA ILE A 25 7.04 -13.94 3.84
C ILE A 25 6.36 -13.33 2.61
N VAL A 26 6.20 -12.01 2.59
CA VAL A 26 5.43 -11.32 1.56
C VAL A 26 6.08 -11.46 0.19
N LEU A 27 7.41 -11.35 0.10
CA LEU A 27 8.13 -11.46 -1.16
C LEU A 27 7.84 -12.77 -1.92
N PRO A 28 8.07 -13.98 -1.37
CA PRO A 28 7.83 -15.22 -2.09
C PRO A 28 6.35 -15.43 -2.46
N PHE A 29 5.43 -15.04 -1.58
CA PHE A 29 3.99 -15.15 -1.87
C PHE A 29 3.54 -14.20 -2.98
N ASN A 30 4.03 -12.96 -2.96
CA ASN A 30 3.74 -11.97 -4.00
C ASN A 30 4.34 -12.38 -5.35
N MET A 31 5.55 -12.96 -5.35
CA MET A 31 6.16 -13.54 -6.55
C MET A 31 5.32 -14.71 -7.08
N PHE A 32 4.84 -15.59 -6.21
CA PHE A 32 3.96 -16.70 -6.60
C PHE A 32 2.62 -16.22 -7.17
N GLY A 33 1.98 -15.22 -6.55
CA GLY A 33 0.75 -14.61 -7.05
C GLY A 33 0.95 -13.98 -8.44
N THR A 34 2.04 -13.23 -8.60
CA THR A 34 2.45 -12.64 -9.89
C THR A 34 2.67 -13.72 -10.95
N TYR A 35 3.33 -14.82 -10.60
CA TYR A 35 3.54 -15.95 -11.49
C TYR A 35 2.20 -16.59 -11.94
N CYS A 36 1.26 -16.75 -11.00
CA CYS A 36 -0.09 -17.24 -11.32
C CYS A 36 -0.78 -16.32 -12.34
N VAL A 37 -0.73 -15.00 -12.16
CA VAL A 37 -1.31 -14.05 -13.12
C VAL A 37 -0.65 -14.16 -14.49
N VAL A 38 0.67 -14.28 -14.55
CA VAL A 38 1.38 -14.38 -15.84
C VAL A 38 1.05 -15.67 -16.57
N LYS A 39 1.05 -16.82 -15.88
CA LYS A 39 0.98 -18.15 -16.51
C LYS A 39 -0.41 -18.76 -16.57
N LYS A 40 -1.34 -18.36 -15.70
CA LYS A 40 -2.67 -18.97 -15.59
C LYS A 40 -3.81 -18.09 -16.03
N THR A 41 -3.58 -16.81 -16.30
CA THR A 41 -4.61 -15.95 -16.89
C THR A 41 -4.81 -16.29 -18.37
N PRO A 42 -6.06 -16.57 -18.81
CA PRO A 42 -6.36 -16.90 -20.21
C PRO A 42 -5.96 -15.81 -21.21
N ALA A 43 -5.61 -16.21 -22.45
CA ALA A 43 -5.17 -15.30 -23.50
C ALA A 43 -6.24 -14.27 -23.92
N HIS A 44 -7.53 -14.62 -23.89
CA HIS A 44 -8.62 -13.70 -24.22
C HIS A 44 -8.79 -12.55 -23.21
N LEU A 45 -8.05 -12.57 -22.09
CA LEU A 45 -8.00 -11.49 -21.09
C LEU A 45 -6.65 -10.77 -21.09
N ALA A 46 -5.92 -10.75 -22.22
CA ALA A 46 -4.56 -10.19 -22.30
C ALA A 46 -4.44 -8.74 -21.79
N ASP A 47 -5.37 -7.86 -22.19
CA ASP A 47 -5.34 -6.46 -21.76
C ASP A 47 -5.65 -6.30 -20.26
N TYR A 48 -6.57 -7.10 -19.76
CA TYR A 48 -6.86 -7.15 -18.33
C TYR A 48 -5.66 -7.68 -17.53
N LYS A 49 -5.03 -8.76 -18.01
CA LYS A 49 -3.82 -9.34 -17.42
C LYS A 49 -2.71 -8.31 -17.26
N ARG A 50 -2.49 -7.45 -18.26
CA ARG A 50 -1.47 -6.38 -18.18
C ARG A 50 -1.75 -5.40 -17.05
N THR A 51 -3.00 -4.95 -16.94
CA THR A 51 -3.40 -4.00 -15.89
C THR A 51 -3.35 -4.63 -14.50
N LEU A 52 -3.79 -5.90 -14.37
CA LEU A 52 -3.70 -6.64 -13.11
C LEU A 52 -2.24 -6.89 -12.70
N LEU A 53 -1.38 -7.25 -13.65
CA LEU A 53 0.05 -7.45 -13.40
C LEU A 53 0.73 -6.17 -12.92
N TYR A 54 0.42 -5.03 -13.56
CA TYR A 54 0.94 -3.73 -13.13
C TYR A 54 0.54 -3.41 -11.69
N TYR A 55 -0.76 -3.57 -11.36
CA TYR A 55 -1.25 -3.42 -9.99
C TYR A 55 -0.49 -4.30 -9.01
N GLN A 56 -0.37 -5.59 -9.31
CA GLN A 56 0.25 -6.57 -8.44
C GLN A 56 1.74 -6.28 -8.20
N LEU A 57 2.47 -5.86 -9.24
CA LEU A 57 3.86 -5.45 -9.11
C LEU A 57 4.00 -4.20 -8.24
N CYS A 58 3.17 -3.18 -8.45
CA CYS A 58 3.20 -1.95 -7.65
C CYS A 58 2.96 -2.24 -6.17
N VAL A 59 1.90 -2.97 -5.81
CA VAL A 59 1.62 -3.29 -4.40
C VAL A 59 2.68 -4.21 -3.80
N SER A 60 3.23 -5.15 -4.58
CA SER A 60 4.25 -6.07 -4.09
C SER A 60 5.58 -5.39 -3.79
N ILE A 61 5.99 -4.45 -4.66
CA ILE A 61 7.18 -3.63 -4.43
C ILE A 61 6.96 -2.74 -3.22
N SER A 62 5.78 -2.12 -3.09
CA SER A 62 5.42 -1.29 -1.93
C SER A 62 5.47 -2.07 -0.63
N ASP A 63 4.84 -3.24 -0.56
CA ASP A 63 4.84 -4.10 0.63
C ASP A 63 6.27 -4.44 1.06
N PHE A 64 7.10 -4.91 0.13
CA PHE A 64 8.48 -5.29 0.42
C PHE A 64 9.33 -4.07 0.83
N PHE A 65 9.16 -2.95 0.14
CA PHE A 65 9.88 -1.72 0.45
C PHE A 65 9.55 -1.22 1.86
N ILE A 66 8.26 -1.20 2.23
CA ILE A 66 7.82 -0.68 3.53
C ILE A 66 8.16 -1.67 4.65
N ALA A 67 7.96 -2.98 4.44
CA ALA A 67 8.22 -3.98 5.46
C ALA A 67 9.72 -4.17 5.75
N PHE A 68 10.56 -4.21 4.71
CA PHE A 68 11.93 -4.72 4.83
C PHE A 68 13.01 -3.70 4.49
N VAL A 69 12.81 -2.93 3.41
CA VAL A 69 13.82 -1.97 2.95
C VAL A 69 13.86 -0.75 3.86
N PHE A 70 12.72 -0.09 4.07
CA PHE A 70 12.60 1.15 4.84
C PHE A 70 12.26 0.91 6.32
N THR A 71 11.22 0.11 6.59
CA THR A 71 10.64 -0.13 7.93
C THR A 71 10.51 1.17 8.73
N PRO A 72 9.59 2.07 8.34
CA PRO A 72 9.44 3.37 8.99
C PRO A 72 8.99 3.23 10.44
N VAL A 73 9.63 3.98 11.33
CA VAL A 73 9.09 4.26 12.66
C VAL A 73 8.67 5.72 12.68
N LEU A 74 7.35 5.95 12.71
CA LEU A 74 6.74 7.29 12.73
C LEU A 74 6.28 7.64 14.13
N PHE A 75 6.52 8.89 14.53
CA PHE A 75 6.03 9.44 15.79
C PHE A 75 4.97 10.49 15.49
N VAL A 76 3.71 10.09 15.31
CA VAL A 76 2.61 11.03 15.02
C VAL A 76 2.16 11.73 16.31
N PRO A 77 1.87 13.05 16.32
CA PRO A 77 1.86 14.01 15.19
C PRO A 77 3.22 14.69 14.94
N PHE A 78 4.28 14.26 15.61
CA PHE A 78 5.59 14.85 15.43
C PHE A 78 6.08 14.63 13.99
N PRO A 79 6.76 15.63 13.42
CA PRO A 79 7.49 15.48 12.17
C PRO A 79 8.76 14.61 12.34
N ILE A 80 8.75 13.64 13.26
CA ILE A 80 9.90 12.81 13.62
C ILE A 80 9.69 11.41 13.07
N HIS A 81 10.69 10.95 12.33
CA HIS A 81 10.73 9.60 11.79
C HIS A 81 12.18 9.12 11.67
N TYR A 82 12.34 7.80 11.65
CA TYR A 82 13.59 7.17 11.24
C TYR A 82 13.31 5.87 10.49
N SER A 83 14.35 5.36 9.83
CA SER A 83 14.33 4.07 9.14
C SER A 83 14.96 2.99 10.02
N ALA A 84 14.21 1.91 10.28
CA ALA A 84 14.74 0.71 10.93
C ALA A 84 15.11 -0.40 9.93
N GLY A 85 14.79 -0.25 8.63
CA GLY A 85 14.95 -1.30 7.63
C GLY A 85 16.40 -1.56 7.20
N ILE A 86 16.60 -2.27 6.09
CA ILE A 86 17.94 -2.45 5.47
C ILE A 86 18.64 -1.12 5.19
N THR A 87 17.88 -0.07 4.85
CA THR A 87 18.44 1.27 4.64
C THR A 87 19.14 1.82 5.88
N SER A 88 18.85 1.25 7.07
CA SER A 88 19.63 1.52 8.27
C SER A 88 21.07 0.98 8.16
N LEU A 89 21.30 -0.19 7.59
CA LEU A 89 22.64 -0.77 7.47
C LEU A 89 23.56 0.04 6.56
N PHE A 90 23.00 0.70 5.55
CA PHE A 90 23.74 1.50 4.56
C PHE A 90 23.76 3.00 4.86
N SER A 91 23.31 3.42 6.04
CA SER A 91 23.29 4.84 6.44
C SER A 91 22.57 5.76 5.45
N PHE A 92 21.54 5.26 4.75
CA PHE A 92 20.72 6.12 3.88
C PHE A 92 19.98 7.17 4.71
N GLU A 93 19.87 8.37 4.12
CA GLU A 93 19.14 9.48 4.73
C GLU A 93 17.64 9.13 4.83
N PRO A 94 17.03 9.24 6.04
CA PRO A 94 15.62 8.89 6.27
C PRO A 94 14.64 9.62 5.33
N ILE A 95 14.99 10.83 4.89
CA ILE A 95 14.19 11.63 3.95
C ILE A 95 14.00 10.90 2.62
N ILE A 96 15.06 10.27 2.08
CA ILE A 96 14.99 9.51 0.82
C ILE A 96 14.01 8.35 0.97
N CYS A 97 14.08 7.66 2.10
CA CYS A 97 13.21 6.53 2.37
C CYS A 97 11.76 6.96 2.61
N LEU A 98 11.52 8.13 3.23
CA LEU A 98 10.19 8.72 3.36
C LEU A 98 9.59 9.09 1.99
N VAL A 99 10.38 9.71 1.09
CA VAL A 99 9.98 9.97 -0.30
C VAL A 99 9.59 8.67 -1.00
N GLY A 100 10.44 7.64 -0.88
CA GLY A 100 10.16 6.31 -1.44
C GLY A 100 8.88 5.69 -0.89
N CYS A 101 8.62 5.83 0.42
CA CYS A 101 7.43 5.31 1.07
C CYS A 101 6.16 5.99 0.54
N MET A 102 6.18 7.33 0.43
CA MET A 102 5.03 8.09 -0.08
C MET A 102 4.78 7.82 -1.57
N PHE A 103 5.85 7.68 -2.36
CA PHE A 103 5.76 7.25 -3.75
C PHE A 103 5.11 5.86 -3.85
N CYS A 104 5.56 4.88 -3.08
CA CYS A 104 4.99 3.52 -3.05
C CYS A 104 3.50 3.53 -2.71
N LEU A 105 3.11 4.31 -1.69
CA LEU A 105 1.72 4.46 -1.27
C LEU A 105 0.84 5.03 -2.39
N LEU A 106 1.22 6.17 -2.96
CA LEU A 106 0.44 6.84 -4.01
C LEU A 106 0.41 6.03 -5.30
N GLN A 107 1.52 5.37 -5.65
CA GLN A 107 1.60 4.48 -6.79
C GLN A 107 0.65 3.28 -6.64
N SER A 108 0.49 2.75 -5.43
CA SER A 108 -0.45 1.65 -5.14
C SER A 108 -1.91 2.10 -5.32
N PHE A 109 -2.25 3.31 -4.86
CA PHE A 109 -3.58 3.91 -5.11
C PHE A 109 -3.82 4.17 -6.59
N SER A 110 -2.84 4.73 -7.31
CA SER A 110 -2.92 5.00 -8.74
C SER A 110 -3.09 3.73 -9.58
N ALA A 111 -2.37 2.66 -9.24
CA ALA A 111 -2.51 1.37 -9.91
C ALA A 111 -3.90 0.75 -9.68
N THR A 112 -4.46 0.90 -8.48
CA THR A 112 -5.84 0.48 -8.16
C THR A 112 -6.85 1.26 -9.00
N LEU A 113 -6.67 2.58 -9.09
CA LEU A 113 -7.51 3.46 -9.88
C LEU A 113 -7.50 3.08 -11.36
N HIS A 114 -6.32 2.83 -11.94
CA HIS A 114 -6.19 2.39 -13.34
C HIS A 114 -6.85 1.05 -13.61
N LEU A 115 -6.78 0.12 -12.66
CA LEU A 115 -7.43 -1.19 -12.74
C LEU A 115 -8.96 -1.07 -12.82
N PHE A 116 -9.56 -0.28 -11.92
CA PHE A 116 -11.01 -0.06 -11.94
C PHE A 116 -11.47 0.82 -13.08
N HIS A 117 -10.69 1.83 -13.46
CA HIS A 117 -10.94 2.63 -14.64
C HIS A 117 -10.98 1.76 -15.91
N TYR A 118 -9.98 0.88 -16.11
CA TYR A 118 -9.97 -0.04 -17.24
C TYR A 118 -11.21 -0.94 -17.26
N ARG A 119 -11.57 -1.51 -16.10
CA ARG A 119 -12.77 -2.36 -15.97
C ARG A 119 -14.06 -1.62 -16.32
N LEU A 120 -14.21 -0.40 -15.83
CA LEU A 120 -15.38 0.44 -16.12
C LEU A 120 -15.49 0.73 -17.61
N MET A 121 -14.39 1.11 -18.28
CA MET A 121 -14.39 1.45 -19.70
C MET A 121 -14.70 0.27 -20.63
N VAL A 122 -14.33 -0.96 -20.22
CA VAL A 122 -14.63 -2.18 -21.00
C VAL A 122 -16.10 -2.58 -20.88
N ILE A 123 -16.71 -2.37 -19.70
CA ILE A 123 -18.10 -2.77 -19.43
C ILE A 123 -19.11 -1.76 -19.98
N LEU A 124 -18.74 -0.48 -20.07
CA LEU A 124 -19.65 0.55 -20.55
C LEU A 124 -20.03 0.34 -22.04
N PRO A 125 -21.32 0.51 -22.39
CA PRO A 125 -21.76 0.37 -23.78
C PRO A 125 -21.10 1.45 -24.66
N PRO A 126 -20.90 1.18 -25.97
CA PRO A 126 -20.19 2.08 -26.88
C PRO A 126 -20.77 3.50 -26.92
N ASN A 127 -22.10 3.64 -26.77
CA ASN A 127 -22.82 4.91 -26.87
C ASN A 127 -22.96 5.63 -25.52
N SER A 128 -22.33 5.15 -24.45
CA SER A 128 -22.40 5.81 -23.15
C SER A 128 -21.56 7.08 -23.14
N ILE A 129 -22.15 8.18 -22.67
CA ILE A 129 -21.43 9.45 -22.42
C ILE A 129 -20.27 9.30 -21.41
N PHE A 130 -20.33 8.28 -20.55
CA PHE A 130 -19.31 8.01 -19.54
C PHE A 130 -18.14 7.18 -20.07
N ARG A 131 -18.23 6.69 -21.31
CA ARG A 131 -17.16 5.92 -21.94
C ARG A 131 -16.10 6.87 -22.48
N TRP A 132 -15.01 7.01 -21.74
CA TRP A 132 -13.91 7.89 -22.11
C TRP A 132 -13.22 7.41 -23.38
N GLN A 133 -13.00 8.36 -24.28
CA GLN A 133 -12.24 8.13 -25.51
C GLN A 133 -10.74 8.04 -25.19
N ARG A 134 -9.95 7.57 -26.17
CA ARG A 134 -8.49 7.43 -26.06
C ARG A 134 -7.78 8.68 -25.52
N PRO A 135 -8.03 9.92 -26.02
CA PRO A 135 -7.34 11.10 -25.50
C PRO A 135 -7.67 11.39 -24.03
N THR A 136 -8.93 11.27 -23.63
CA THR A 136 -9.35 11.48 -22.23
C THR A 136 -8.70 10.47 -21.29
N THR A 137 -8.67 9.19 -21.70
CA THR A 137 -7.98 8.14 -20.93
C THR A 137 -6.49 8.41 -20.81
N PHE A 138 -5.86 8.90 -21.88
CA PHE A 138 -4.44 9.27 -21.86
C PHE A 138 -4.18 10.43 -20.91
N CYS A 139 -4.93 11.53 -21.02
CA CYS A 139 -4.81 12.68 -20.12
C CYS A 139 -5.00 12.29 -18.65
N PHE A 140 -5.99 11.45 -18.35
CA PHE A 140 -6.23 10.94 -17.01
C PHE A 140 -5.02 10.16 -16.46
N ARG A 141 -4.43 9.27 -17.28
CA ARG A 141 -3.24 8.50 -16.88
C ARG A 141 -2.04 9.41 -16.63
N VAL A 142 -1.79 10.40 -17.49
CA VAL A 142 -0.72 11.37 -17.31
C VAL A 142 -0.93 12.16 -16.02
N PHE A 143 -2.13 12.71 -15.82
CA PHE A 143 -2.48 13.47 -14.61
C PHE A 143 -2.25 12.64 -13.33
N SER A 144 -2.78 11.41 -13.29
CA SER A 144 -2.59 10.51 -12.15
C SER A 144 -1.10 10.17 -11.90
N SER A 145 -0.28 10.13 -12.95
CA SER A 145 1.17 9.84 -12.82
C SER A 145 1.93 11.03 -12.26
N VAL A 146 1.58 12.26 -12.67
CA VAL A 146 2.15 13.51 -12.12
C VAL A 146 1.87 13.61 -10.62
N LEU A 147 0.64 13.30 -10.22
CA LEU A 147 0.25 13.29 -8.80
C LEU A 147 1.09 12.30 -7.97
N VAL A 148 1.37 11.11 -8.49
CA VAL A 148 2.19 10.09 -7.82
C VAL A 148 3.65 10.53 -7.64
N VAL A 149 4.19 11.29 -8.60
CA VAL A 149 5.60 11.76 -8.58
C VAL A 149 5.78 13.01 -7.72
N SER A 150 4.70 13.75 -7.43
CA SER A 150 4.74 14.99 -6.64
C SER A 150 5.50 14.93 -5.29
N PRO A 151 5.51 13.83 -4.50
CA PRO A 151 6.23 13.79 -3.22
C PRO A 151 7.75 13.93 -3.37
N ILE A 152 8.31 13.57 -4.54
CA ILE A 152 9.75 13.70 -4.82
C ILE A 152 10.20 15.16 -4.73
N VAL A 153 9.29 16.09 -5.07
CA VAL A 153 9.56 17.53 -5.01
C VAL A 153 9.09 18.11 -3.67
N ILE A 154 7.90 17.74 -3.22
CA ILE A 154 7.23 18.37 -2.08
C ILE A 154 7.92 18.03 -0.75
N ILE A 155 8.33 16.78 -0.54
CA ILE A 155 8.88 16.34 0.74
C ILE A 155 10.24 17.00 1.02
N PRO A 156 11.24 17.03 0.11
CA PRO A 156 12.52 17.67 0.40
C PRO A 156 12.41 19.15 0.79
N ILE A 157 11.44 19.90 0.23
CA ILE A 157 11.20 21.31 0.58
C ILE A 157 10.87 21.45 2.08
N THR A 158 10.23 20.44 2.70
CA THR A 158 9.89 20.50 4.13
C THR A 158 11.08 20.28 5.07
N TYR A 159 12.20 19.77 4.54
CA TYR A 159 13.43 19.51 5.29
C TYR A 159 14.54 20.52 4.99
N GLN A 160 14.43 21.30 3.92
CA GLN A 160 15.46 22.29 3.55
C GLN A 160 15.56 23.46 4.56
N HIS A 161 14.49 23.73 5.31
CA HIS A 161 14.41 24.86 6.25
C HIS A 161 14.60 24.47 7.71
N THR A 162 14.91 23.21 8.01
CA THR A 162 15.00 22.74 9.40
C THR A 162 16.37 22.96 10.02
N ASP A 163 16.53 24.09 10.71
CA ASP A 163 17.55 24.22 11.76
C ASP A 163 17.11 23.46 13.01
N LEU A 164 17.78 22.33 13.29
CA LEU A 164 17.55 21.50 14.48
C LEU A 164 17.61 22.28 15.80
N THR A 165 18.34 23.40 15.83
CA THR A 165 18.49 24.30 16.98
C THR A 165 17.23 25.11 17.26
N VAL A 166 16.56 25.62 16.22
CA VAL A 166 15.37 26.48 16.33
C VAL A 166 14.11 25.65 16.56
N TYR A 167 13.90 24.61 15.75
CA TYR A 167 12.70 23.78 15.86
C TYR A 167 12.78 22.77 17.01
N GLY A 168 13.99 22.30 17.34
CA GLY A 168 14.20 21.45 18.52
C GLY A 168 13.77 22.14 19.81
N ALA A 169 14.00 23.45 19.93
CA ALA A 169 13.57 24.23 21.11
C ALA A 169 12.04 24.35 21.20
N THR A 170 11.35 24.63 20.09
CA THR A 170 9.89 24.73 20.04
C THR A 170 9.22 23.40 20.37
N ILE A 171 9.72 22.30 19.80
CA ILE A 171 9.20 20.96 20.08
C ILE A 171 9.50 20.57 21.54
N ARG A 172 10.69 20.86 22.08
CA ARG A 172 11.01 20.60 23.50
C ARG A 172 10.13 21.39 24.46
N GLN A 173 9.81 22.65 24.16
CA GLN A 173 8.92 23.46 25.00
C GLN A 173 7.49 22.89 25.04
N GLN A 174 7.04 22.33 23.93
CA GLN A 174 5.70 21.78 23.82
C GLN A 174 5.62 20.32 24.32
N TYR A 175 6.75 19.60 24.39
CA TYR A 175 6.80 18.17 24.71
C TYR A 175 8.08 17.78 25.48
N GLN A 176 7.96 17.46 26.77
CA GLN A 176 9.11 17.11 27.63
C GLN A 176 9.78 15.76 27.27
N CYS A 177 9.08 14.88 26.57
CA CYS A 177 9.52 13.52 26.22
C CYS A 177 10.36 13.44 24.93
N VAL A 178 10.43 14.54 24.17
CA VAL A 178 10.99 14.55 22.81
C VAL A 178 12.50 14.30 22.81
N ASP A 179 13.20 14.66 23.87
CA ASP A 179 14.64 14.43 23.97
C ASP A 179 14.99 12.94 23.88
N HIS A 180 14.15 12.05 24.40
CA HIS A 180 14.39 10.61 24.29
C HIS A 180 14.28 10.11 22.84
N VAL A 181 13.33 10.64 22.07
CA VAL A 181 13.14 10.28 20.66
C VAL A 181 14.19 10.96 19.75
N MET A 182 14.51 12.22 20.02
CA MET A 182 15.55 12.97 19.31
C MET A 182 16.97 12.49 19.63
N SER A 183 17.17 11.79 20.76
CA SER A 183 18.47 11.19 21.07
C SER A 183 18.87 10.08 20.09
N HIS A 184 17.90 9.55 19.32
CA HIS A 184 18.20 8.59 18.28
C HIS A 184 19.01 9.25 17.15
N SER A 185 20.22 8.76 16.88
CA SER A 185 21.19 9.35 15.94
C SER A 185 20.68 9.51 14.50
N ARG A 186 19.59 8.81 14.16
CA ARG A 186 18.96 8.81 12.84
C ARG A 186 17.60 9.48 12.80
N ALA A 187 17.11 10.04 13.91
CA ALA A 187 15.88 10.80 13.90
C ALA A 187 16.07 12.06 13.03
N ARG A 188 15.10 12.30 12.14
CA ARG A 188 15.02 13.55 11.37
C ARG A 188 13.73 14.26 11.70
N VAL A 189 13.82 15.58 11.84
CA VAL A 189 12.69 16.47 12.16
C VAL A 189 12.43 17.33 10.92
N SER A 190 11.16 17.48 10.51
CA SER A 190 10.72 18.48 9.53
C SER A 190 10.02 19.68 10.18
N ASP A 191 9.88 20.78 9.43
CA ASP A 191 9.13 21.96 9.87
C ASP A 191 7.67 21.55 10.18
N PRO A 192 7.15 21.75 11.41
CA PRO A 192 5.81 21.29 11.79
C PRO A 192 4.67 21.87 10.94
N SER A 193 4.78 23.12 10.50
CA SER A 193 3.73 23.82 9.74
C SER A 193 3.69 23.32 8.29
N LEU A 194 4.85 23.22 7.66
CA LEU A 194 4.98 22.74 6.29
C LEU A 194 4.77 21.22 6.21
N ASN A 195 5.26 20.46 7.21
CA ASN A 195 5.01 19.03 7.32
C ASN A 195 3.53 18.72 7.43
N ARG A 196 2.77 19.52 8.19
CA ARG A 196 1.31 19.39 8.28
C ARG A 196 0.64 19.60 6.92
N LEU A 197 0.97 20.67 6.21
CA LEU A 197 0.42 20.93 4.88
C LEU A 197 0.73 19.80 3.91
N VAL A 198 1.95 19.27 3.94
CA VAL A 198 2.35 18.14 3.09
C VAL A 198 1.63 16.85 3.45
N HIS A 199 1.45 16.54 4.74
CA HIS A 199 0.67 15.37 5.17
C HIS A 199 -0.81 15.51 4.81
N LEU A 200 -1.40 16.70 4.95
CA LEU A 200 -2.77 16.97 4.52
C LEU A 200 -2.93 16.85 3.00
N TYR A 201 -1.97 17.36 2.22
CA TYR A 201 -1.95 17.25 0.76
C TYR A 201 -1.84 15.79 0.30
N ILE A 202 -0.81 15.06 0.77
CA ILE A 202 -0.57 13.66 0.40
C ILE A 202 -1.71 12.77 0.90
N GLY A 203 -2.14 12.96 2.15
CA GLY A 203 -3.25 12.23 2.75
C GLY A 203 -4.56 12.46 2.01
N GLY A 204 -4.90 13.72 1.74
CA GLY A 204 -6.09 14.10 0.97
C GLY A 204 -6.07 13.56 -0.46
N MET A 205 -4.91 13.56 -1.11
CA MET A 205 -4.73 12.96 -2.43
C MET A 205 -4.94 11.43 -2.41
N GLY A 206 -4.31 10.73 -1.45
CA GLY A 206 -4.50 9.29 -1.26
C GLY A 206 -5.97 8.94 -1.03
N VAL A 207 -6.65 9.69 -0.16
CA VAL A 207 -8.09 9.58 0.10
C VAL A 207 -8.92 9.78 -1.17
N THR A 208 -8.59 10.80 -1.98
CA THR A 208 -9.35 11.12 -3.19
C THR A 208 -9.20 10.01 -4.24
N LEU A 209 -7.97 9.55 -4.50
CA LEU A 209 -7.70 8.43 -5.40
C LEU A 209 -8.40 7.15 -4.94
N TRP A 210 -8.40 6.92 -3.63
CA TRP A 210 -9.09 5.82 -3.00
C TRP A 210 -10.61 5.89 -3.19
N PHE A 211 -11.23 7.02 -2.86
CA PHE A 211 -12.68 7.22 -2.97
C PHE A 211 -13.16 7.05 -4.42
N VAL A 212 -12.46 7.66 -5.38
CA VAL A 212 -12.77 7.52 -6.81
C VAL A 212 -12.66 6.06 -7.26
N SER A 213 -11.63 5.34 -6.82
CA SER A 213 -11.47 3.91 -7.12
C SER A 213 -12.61 3.07 -6.57
N ALA A 214 -13.04 3.34 -5.33
CA ALA A 214 -14.17 2.65 -4.69
C ALA A 214 -15.49 2.92 -5.44
N CYS A 215 -15.74 4.17 -5.84
CA CYS A 215 -16.89 4.54 -6.67
C CYS A 215 -16.88 3.78 -8.01
N MET A 216 -15.75 3.79 -8.73
CA MET A 216 -15.61 3.04 -9.98
C MET A 216 -15.84 1.54 -9.79
N ALA A 217 -15.29 0.96 -8.73
CA ALA A 217 -15.47 -0.47 -8.40
C ALA A 217 -16.95 -0.80 -8.15
N PHE A 218 -17.64 0.02 -7.36
CA PHE A 218 -19.06 -0.13 -7.06
C PHE A 218 -19.92 0.01 -8.32
N THR A 219 -19.68 1.04 -9.13
CA THR A 219 -20.40 1.25 -10.40
C THR A 219 -20.18 0.07 -11.35
N THR A 220 -18.95 -0.41 -11.48
CA THR A 220 -18.60 -1.57 -12.32
C THR A 220 -19.40 -2.81 -11.90
N TYR A 221 -19.44 -3.09 -10.60
CA TYR A 221 -20.20 -4.21 -10.05
C TYR A 221 -21.70 -4.08 -10.27
N TRP A 222 -22.25 -2.89 -10.03
CA TRP A 222 -23.66 -2.62 -10.20
C TRP A 222 -24.12 -2.78 -11.67
N ILE A 223 -23.34 -2.25 -12.63
CA ILE A 223 -23.62 -2.42 -14.06
C ILE A 223 -23.53 -3.89 -14.44
N MET A 224 -22.47 -4.59 -14.00
CA MET A 224 -22.27 -6.01 -14.32
C MET A 224 -23.43 -6.88 -13.84
N ARG A 225 -24.01 -6.59 -12.67
CA ARG A 225 -25.21 -7.28 -12.18
C ARG A 225 -26.45 -7.08 -13.04
N ARG A 226 -26.51 -6.01 -13.84
CA ARG A 226 -27.67 -5.67 -14.68
C ARG A 226 -27.51 -6.07 -16.15
N MET A 227 -26.29 -6.40 -16.60
CA MET A 227 -26.06 -6.83 -17.99
C MET A 227 -26.65 -8.23 -18.24
N LYS A 228 -27.50 -8.36 -19.27
CA LYS A 228 -28.10 -9.64 -19.71
C LYS A 228 -27.47 -10.22 -21.00
N ALA A 229 -26.55 -9.49 -21.64
CA ALA A 229 -26.12 -9.75 -23.02
C ALA A 229 -24.97 -10.77 -23.18
N ILE A 230 -24.56 -11.46 -22.11
CA ILE A 230 -23.46 -12.43 -22.11
C ILE A 230 -24.03 -13.79 -21.70
N SER A 231 -23.49 -14.89 -22.26
CA SER A 231 -23.88 -16.23 -21.83
C SER A 231 -23.80 -16.37 -20.31
N GLU A 232 -24.77 -17.05 -19.70
CA GLU A 232 -24.90 -17.15 -18.23
C GLU A 232 -23.60 -17.64 -17.57
N LYS A 233 -22.91 -18.59 -18.22
CA LYS A 233 -21.64 -19.14 -17.74
C LYS A 233 -20.52 -18.10 -17.68
N THR A 234 -20.35 -17.30 -18.75
CA THR A 234 -19.30 -16.26 -18.81
C THR A 234 -19.64 -15.09 -17.90
N HIS A 235 -20.92 -14.72 -17.81
CA HIS A 235 -21.41 -13.68 -16.92
C HIS A 235 -21.14 -14.01 -15.45
N HIS A 236 -21.48 -15.23 -15.02
CA HIS A 236 -21.22 -15.69 -13.66
C HIS A 236 -19.72 -15.76 -13.32
N LEU A 237 -18.87 -16.14 -14.29
CA LEU A 237 -17.41 -16.13 -14.10
C LEU A 237 -16.87 -14.71 -13.92
N GLN A 238 -17.33 -13.75 -14.74
CA GLN A 238 -16.93 -12.35 -14.63
C GLN A 238 -17.41 -11.70 -13.32
N GLN A 239 -18.61 -12.04 -12.85
CA GLN A 239 -19.14 -11.57 -11.57
C GLN A 239 -18.31 -12.06 -10.39
N LYS A 240 -17.97 -13.35 -10.36
CA LYS A 240 -17.09 -13.90 -9.32
C LYS A 240 -15.74 -13.21 -9.34
N PHE A 241 -15.15 -13.05 -10.53
CA PHE A 241 -13.88 -12.37 -10.69
C PHE A 241 -13.94 -10.91 -10.18
N GLN A 242 -14.98 -10.17 -10.53
CA GLN A 242 -15.17 -8.78 -10.09
C GLN A 242 -15.40 -8.67 -8.58
N LEU A 243 -16.15 -9.61 -7.99
CA LEU A 243 -16.36 -9.68 -6.55
C LEU A 243 -15.03 -9.89 -5.81
N VAL A 244 -14.18 -10.78 -6.29
CA VAL A 244 -12.83 -10.98 -5.73
C VAL A 244 -12.01 -9.70 -5.79
N LEU A 245 -12.05 -9.00 -6.93
CA LEU A 245 -11.34 -7.73 -7.10
C LEU A 245 -11.87 -6.65 -6.14
N MET A 246 -13.18 -6.60 -5.92
CA MET A 246 -13.77 -5.71 -4.92
C MET A 246 -13.33 -6.07 -3.51
N ILE A 247 -13.31 -7.35 -3.14
CA ILE A 247 -12.85 -7.78 -1.81
C ILE A 247 -11.39 -7.37 -1.58
N GLN A 248 -10.52 -7.57 -2.58
CA GLN A 248 -9.13 -7.12 -2.54
C GLN A 248 -9.01 -5.61 -2.38
N ALA A 249 -9.90 -4.84 -3.01
CA ALA A 249 -9.89 -3.39 -2.90
C ALA A 249 -10.53 -2.89 -1.60
N VAL A 250 -11.51 -3.60 -1.04
CA VAL A 250 -12.23 -3.29 0.22
C VAL A 250 -11.36 -3.53 1.45
N PHE A 251 -10.47 -4.51 1.44
CA PHE A 251 -9.59 -4.78 2.58
C PHE A 251 -8.67 -3.58 2.93
N PRO A 252 -7.92 -2.99 1.97
CA PRO A 252 -7.16 -1.75 2.18
C PRO A 252 -8.01 -0.58 2.69
N ILE A 253 -9.28 -0.48 2.30
CA ILE A 253 -10.19 0.61 2.69
C ILE A 253 -10.35 0.69 4.19
N ILE A 254 -10.62 -0.46 4.80
CA ILE A 254 -10.95 -0.53 6.22
C ILE A 254 -9.65 -0.43 7.02
N VAL A 255 -8.66 -1.22 6.63
CA VAL A 255 -7.47 -1.47 7.43
C VAL A 255 -6.42 -0.37 7.27
N ILE A 256 -6.33 0.29 6.11
CA ILE A 256 -5.45 1.45 5.89
C ILE A 256 -6.24 2.76 5.95
N GLY A 257 -7.42 2.79 5.32
CA GLY A 257 -8.21 4.01 5.22
C GLY A 257 -8.61 4.55 6.59
N ILE A 258 -9.22 3.74 7.47
CA ILE A 258 -9.69 4.21 8.79
C ILE A 258 -8.53 4.77 9.64
N PRO A 259 -7.41 4.05 9.87
CA PRO A 259 -6.29 4.61 10.61
C PRO A 259 -5.71 5.87 9.94
N GLY A 260 -5.63 5.88 8.60
CA GLY A 260 -5.20 7.05 7.84
C GLY A 260 -6.09 8.27 8.06
N TRP A 261 -7.41 8.11 8.05
CA TRP A 261 -8.37 9.17 8.33
C TRP A 261 -8.24 9.73 9.74
N ILE A 262 -8.09 8.85 10.73
CA ILE A 262 -7.86 9.26 12.12
C ILE A 262 -6.56 10.07 12.20
N MET A 263 -5.48 9.59 11.59
CA MET A 263 -4.20 10.30 11.57
C MET A 263 -4.32 11.68 10.92
N ILE A 264 -4.95 11.79 9.74
CA ILE A 264 -5.18 13.07 9.05
C ILE A 264 -5.98 14.04 9.94
N GLY A 265 -7.04 13.56 10.60
CA GLY A 265 -7.86 14.37 11.51
C GLY A 265 -7.06 14.85 12.73
N LEU A 266 -6.20 14.00 13.29
CA LEU A 266 -5.31 14.37 14.40
C LEU A 266 -4.26 15.41 13.96
N TYR A 267 -3.67 15.26 12.77
CA TYR A 267 -2.79 16.26 12.17
C TYR A 267 -3.50 17.59 11.89
N ALA A 268 -4.76 17.55 11.44
CA ALA A 268 -5.54 18.75 11.16
C ALA A 268 -5.92 19.53 12.42
N THR A 269 -6.03 18.85 13.57
CA THR A 269 -6.52 19.42 14.84
C THR A 269 -5.42 19.62 15.89
N ASP A 270 -4.15 19.41 15.53
CA ASP A 270 -3.00 19.45 16.45
C ASP A 270 -3.17 18.53 17.68
N ARG A 271 -3.90 17.42 17.50
CA ARG A 271 -4.14 16.46 18.57
C ARG A 271 -3.10 15.36 18.57
N PHE A 272 -2.77 14.93 19.78
CA PHE A 272 -1.83 13.83 20.00
C PHE A 272 -2.40 12.50 19.50
N ALA A 273 -1.59 11.74 18.76
CA ALA A 273 -1.89 10.38 18.35
C ALA A 273 -1.03 9.42 19.17
N PRO A 274 -1.59 8.30 19.67
CA PRO A 274 -0.77 7.29 20.29
C PRO A 274 0.11 6.60 19.24
N GLN A 275 1.36 6.27 19.62
CA GLN A 275 2.35 5.69 18.69
C GLN A 275 1.85 4.46 17.94
N TRP A 276 1.14 3.58 18.64
CA TRP A 276 0.62 2.34 18.08
C TRP A 276 -0.27 2.56 16.86
N LEU A 277 -0.93 3.71 16.73
CA LEU A 277 -1.78 4.03 15.58
C LEU A 277 -0.94 4.19 14.31
N GLY A 278 0.18 4.92 14.39
CA GLY A 278 1.11 5.08 13.28
C GLY A 278 1.81 3.77 12.91
N LEU A 279 2.20 2.97 13.91
CA LEU A 279 2.77 1.64 13.69
C LEU A 279 1.77 0.67 13.05
N LEU A 280 0.51 0.67 13.51
CA LEU A 280 -0.55 -0.15 12.95
C LEU A 280 -0.87 0.26 11.51
N PHE A 281 -0.88 1.57 11.22
CA PHE A 281 -1.05 2.09 9.86
C PHE A 281 0.06 1.59 8.93
N MET A 282 1.33 1.67 9.36
CA MET A 282 2.44 1.19 8.56
C MET A 282 2.44 -0.33 8.39
N LEU A 283 2.11 -1.08 9.45
CA LEU A 283 1.94 -2.53 9.40
C LEU A 283 0.88 -2.93 8.39
N SER A 284 -0.28 -2.29 8.45
CA SER A 284 -1.40 -2.48 7.53
C SER A 284 -1.01 -2.20 6.09
N LEU A 285 -0.26 -1.11 5.88
CA LEU A 285 0.24 -0.74 4.57
C LEU A 285 1.26 -1.74 4.03
N SER A 286 2.05 -2.39 4.88
CA SER A 286 3.06 -3.36 4.46
C SER A 286 2.52 -4.73 4.04
N ILE A 287 1.27 -5.06 4.38
CA ILE A 287 0.66 -6.38 4.11
C ILE A 287 -0.49 -6.34 3.11
N HIS A 288 -0.88 -5.15 2.65
CA HIS A 288 -2.12 -4.99 1.88
C HIS A 288 -2.06 -5.68 0.51
N GLY A 289 -0.92 -5.62 -0.18
CA GLY A 289 -0.71 -6.30 -1.44
C GLY A 289 -0.68 -7.81 -1.25
N PHE A 290 -0.01 -8.28 -0.19
CA PHE A 290 0.03 -9.70 0.22
C PHE A 290 -1.37 -10.27 0.46
N VAL A 291 -2.18 -9.61 1.29
CA VAL A 291 -3.56 -10.05 1.55
C VAL A 291 -4.37 -10.06 0.26
N GLY A 292 -4.21 -9.02 -0.57
CA GLY A 292 -4.80 -8.98 -1.91
C GLY A 292 -4.42 -10.20 -2.75
N ASN A 293 -3.13 -10.56 -2.78
CA ASN A 293 -2.62 -11.69 -3.55
C ASN A 293 -3.12 -13.04 -3.04
N VAL A 294 -3.18 -13.23 -1.71
CA VAL A 294 -3.76 -14.43 -1.10
C VAL A 294 -5.23 -14.57 -1.50
N ILE A 295 -6.02 -13.50 -1.38
CA ILE A 295 -7.42 -13.48 -1.83
C ILE A 295 -7.51 -13.81 -3.32
N MET A 296 -6.61 -13.29 -4.15
CA MET A 296 -6.58 -13.58 -5.59
C MET A 296 -6.44 -15.08 -5.85
N VAL A 297 -5.45 -15.69 -5.21
CA VAL A 297 -5.07 -17.08 -5.43
C VAL A 297 -6.15 -18.02 -4.89
N LEU A 298 -6.74 -17.71 -3.74
CA LEU A 298 -7.76 -18.55 -3.11
C LEU A 298 -9.09 -18.53 -3.86
N PHE A 299 -9.53 -17.36 -4.34
CA PHE A 299 -10.86 -17.22 -4.92
C PHE A 299 -10.90 -17.33 -6.45
N ASN A 300 -9.77 -17.22 -7.15
CA ASN A 300 -9.70 -17.51 -8.58
C ASN A 300 -9.52 -19.03 -8.79
N SER A 301 -10.49 -19.67 -9.45
CA SER A 301 -10.51 -21.14 -9.62
C SER A 301 -9.29 -21.71 -10.34
N ASP A 302 -8.71 -20.94 -11.27
CA ASP A 302 -7.57 -21.40 -12.07
C ASP A 302 -6.26 -21.24 -11.29
N TYR A 303 -6.16 -20.17 -10.49
CA TYR A 303 -5.01 -19.95 -9.62
C TYR A 303 -5.04 -20.92 -8.44
N TYR A 304 -6.19 -21.12 -7.81
CA TYR A 304 -6.38 -22.05 -6.70
C TYR A 304 -6.02 -23.48 -7.09
N ARG A 305 -6.53 -23.98 -8.23
CA ARG A 305 -6.19 -25.33 -8.72
C ARG A 305 -4.69 -25.49 -8.95
N PHE A 306 -4.04 -24.47 -9.51
CA PHE A 306 -2.61 -24.50 -9.71
C PHE A 306 -1.83 -24.48 -8.39
N ALA A 307 -2.23 -23.65 -7.43
CA ALA A 307 -1.63 -23.59 -6.10
C ALA A 307 -1.77 -24.93 -5.37
N LYS A 308 -2.97 -25.53 -5.37
CA LYS A 308 -3.22 -26.84 -4.77
C LYS A 308 -2.36 -27.94 -5.38
N LYS A 309 -2.21 -27.96 -6.71
CA LYS A 309 -1.34 -28.93 -7.41
C LYS A 309 0.14 -28.72 -7.07
N SER A 310 0.58 -27.48 -6.96
CA SER A 310 1.97 -27.15 -6.62
C SER A 310 2.29 -27.59 -5.18
N LEU A 311 1.38 -27.30 -4.24
CA LEU A 311 1.51 -27.71 -2.85
C LEU A 311 1.54 -29.24 -2.70
N SER A 312 0.64 -29.97 -3.39
CA SER A 312 0.62 -31.44 -3.31
C SER A 312 1.86 -32.09 -3.94
N SER A 313 2.46 -31.46 -4.96
CA SER A 313 3.73 -31.91 -5.53
C SER A 313 4.89 -31.73 -4.55
N LEU A 314 4.94 -30.60 -3.83
CA LEU A 314 5.98 -30.33 -2.83
C LEU A 314 5.87 -31.29 -1.64
N THR A 315 4.65 -31.59 -1.17
CA THR A 315 4.46 -32.56 -0.08
C THR A 315 4.87 -33.97 -0.50
N LYS A 316 4.55 -34.40 -1.73
CA LYS A 316 4.96 -35.71 -2.25
C LYS A 316 6.48 -35.81 -2.40
N TRP A 317 7.12 -34.77 -2.91
CA TRP A 317 8.58 -34.71 -3.02
C TRP A 317 9.24 -34.82 -1.64
N LYS A 318 8.76 -34.06 -0.65
CA LYS A 318 9.30 -34.09 0.73
C LYS A 318 9.12 -35.46 1.41
N ILE A 319 8.01 -36.15 1.19
CA ILE A 319 7.78 -37.50 1.72
C ILE A 319 8.78 -38.49 1.11
N ASN A 320 8.96 -38.46 -0.21
CA ASN A 320 9.89 -39.37 -0.89
C ASN A 320 11.35 -39.13 -0.48
N ASP A 321 11.76 -37.88 -0.30
CA ASP A 321 13.10 -37.50 0.16
C ASP A 321 13.37 -37.92 1.62
N SER A 322 12.36 -37.82 2.49
CA SER A 322 12.46 -38.33 3.87
C SER A 322 12.49 -39.86 3.95
N SER A 323 11.89 -40.56 2.98
CA SER A 323 11.96 -42.03 2.92
C SER A 323 13.31 -42.55 2.40
N SER A 324 13.98 -41.82 1.50
CA SER A 324 15.29 -42.23 0.98
C SER A 324 16.42 -42.02 2.01
N ASN A 325 16.34 -40.97 2.82
CA ASN A 325 17.36 -40.68 3.85
C ASN A 325 17.25 -41.57 5.10
N ASN A 326 16.14 -42.29 5.29
CA ASN A 326 15.98 -43.26 6.39
C ASN A 326 16.32 -44.70 5.97
N SER A 327 16.75 -44.90 4.71
CA SER A 327 17.14 -46.20 4.15
C SER A 327 18.65 -46.33 3.88
N GLU A 328 19.45 -45.37 4.33
CA GLU A 328 20.92 -45.44 4.45
C GLU A 328 21.33 -45.57 5.92
#